data_AF-W9CFZ3-F1
#
_entry.id   AF-W9CFZ3-F1
#
_cell.length_a   1.000
_cell.length_b   1.000
_cell.length_c   1.000
_cell.angle_alpha   90.00
_cell.angle_beta   90.00
_cell.angle_gamma   90.00
#
_symmetry.space_group_name_H-M   'P 1'
#
loop_
_entity.id
_entity.type
_entity.pdbx_description
1 polymer ?
#
loop_
_entity_poly.entity_id
_entity_poly.type
_entity_poly.pdbx_seq_one_letter_code
_entity_poly.pdbx_strand_id
1 'polypeptide(L)'
;MAMMESFVQRFNRLEAQRETGNELIKDLLIYIENVENGLRHENERLTKELEDAHLDLDDSRKSRRELQIHWNLTTQHLERAITENSILQNRNPYIIALIDADGMIFNQDLINQGLEGGKKAANLLRASVLEQCSGPQTEEIEIMAKVCANYSGLSKAMMRDGSLEALERFKEFTLGFTQGKAHFDFIDVGHGKERADSKIKECIRWHLRNWNCKQLLLGISFDSGYAPFLDEVITQDDRNRITIMEGPPIVRELSAVGLRTLKFEQIFRSEKLIDRTTEASSSSAASTWAGVTSIPPPTPPTAVASPALGKATSATTPTATSAGIKKPDVTSNVFVRLGWTPEPRGLDPPIHVKKEVLEAVKRRTNNNKLCNNHYLRGPCSKGIECCFEHDHKATEEEIKAIAHLTRQNPCVNGQDCDNEECIYGHHCPSVVIPSVGPKEPTCMAFACKFYKEDHPPGTIIKHPKKDYVERY
;
A
#
# COMPACT_ATOMS: atom_id res chain seq x y z
N MET A 1 89.10 78.49 -42.86
CA MET A 1 88.52 77.69 -41.77
C MET A 1 87.00 77.52 -41.92
N ALA A 2 86.20 78.60 -42.07
CA ALA A 2 84.73 78.52 -42.17
C ALA A 2 84.14 77.65 -43.32
N MET A 3 84.79 77.59 -44.50
CA MET A 3 84.30 76.78 -45.63
C MET A 3 84.49 75.26 -45.40
N MET A 4 85.51 74.87 -44.63
CA MET A 4 85.77 73.48 -44.25
C MET A 4 84.77 73.00 -43.20
N GLU A 5 84.44 73.86 -42.22
CA GLU A 5 83.41 73.59 -41.21
C GLU A 5 82.02 73.39 -41.83
N SER A 6 81.66 74.18 -42.86
CA SER A 6 80.40 74.03 -43.60
C SER A 6 80.29 72.68 -44.31
N PHE A 7 81.36 72.22 -44.96
CA PHE A 7 81.36 70.93 -45.66
C PHE A 7 81.30 69.75 -44.68
N VAL A 8 82.04 69.83 -43.58
CA VAL A 8 82.00 68.83 -42.48
C VAL A 8 80.61 68.76 -41.85
N GLN A 9 79.95 69.90 -41.60
CA GLN A 9 78.56 69.91 -41.11
C GLN A 9 77.58 69.24 -42.08
N ARG A 10 77.72 69.49 -43.39
CA ARG A 10 76.83 68.91 -44.41
C ARG A 10 77.05 67.40 -44.55
N PHE A 11 78.29 66.94 -44.47
CA PHE A 11 78.65 65.52 -44.44
C PHE A 11 78.08 64.84 -43.19
N ASN A 12 78.29 65.39 -42.00
CA ASN A 12 77.75 64.85 -40.75
C ASN A 12 76.21 64.76 -40.77
N ARG A 13 75.53 65.72 -41.41
CA ARG A 13 74.06 65.70 -41.55
C ARG A 13 73.57 64.61 -42.49
N LEU A 14 74.30 64.33 -43.58
CA LEU A 14 74.02 63.23 -44.49
C LEU A 14 74.29 61.87 -43.84
N GLU A 15 75.36 61.74 -43.04
CA GLU A 15 75.59 60.55 -42.23
C GLU A 15 74.47 60.32 -41.21
N ALA A 16 74.08 61.36 -40.46
CA ALA A 16 72.98 61.25 -39.50
C ALA A 16 71.65 60.85 -40.16
N GLN A 17 71.35 61.35 -41.37
CA GLN A 17 70.17 60.93 -42.14
C GLN A 17 70.25 59.48 -42.62
N ARG A 18 71.43 59.02 -43.04
CA ARG A 18 71.66 57.63 -43.42
C ARG A 18 71.51 56.70 -42.22
N GLU A 19 71.99 57.12 -41.06
CA GLU A 19 71.93 56.34 -39.82
C GLU A 19 70.49 56.24 -39.28
N THR A 20 69.74 57.34 -39.27
CA THR A 20 68.30 57.32 -38.93
C THR A 20 67.47 56.53 -39.95
N GLY A 21 67.80 56.59 -41.24
CA GLY A 21 67.16 55.74 -42.26
C GLY A 21 67.44 54.25 -42.03
N ASN A 22 68.68 53.89 -41.67
CA ASN A 22 69.04 52.51 -41.34
C ASN A 22 68.32 52.01 -40.07
N GLU A 23 68.21 52.85 -39.03
CA GLU A 23 67.45 52.51 -37.82
C GLU A 23 65.96 52.29 -38.13
N LEU A 24 65.34 53.17 -38.93
CA LEU A 24 63.94 52.98 -39.35
C LEU A 24 63.74 51.68 -40.14
N ILE A 25 64.69 51.30 -41.00
CA ILE A 25 64.64 50.02 -41.72
C ILE A 25 64.75 48.84 -40.75
N LYS A 26 65.63 48.90 -39.74
CA LYS A 26 65.72 47.86 -38.70
C LYS A 26 64.41 47.75 -37.92
N ASP A 27 63.83 48.87 -37.49
CA ASP A 27 62.57 48.90 -36.77
C ASP A 27 61.42 48.29 -37.60
N LEU A 28 61.36 48.62 -38.90
CA LEU A 28 60.41 48.03 -39.84
C LEU A 28 60.59 46.52 -40.00
N LEU A 29 61.83 46.03 -40.11
CA LEU A 29 62.11 44.60 -40.21
C LEU A 29 61.70 43.86 -38.93
N ILE A 30 62.00 44.42 -37.75
CA ILE A 30 61.57 43.86 -36.46
C ILE A 30 60.04 43.86 -36.35
N TYR A 31 59.38 44.94 -36.78
CA TYR A 31 57.92 45.01 -36.79
C TYR A 31 57.30 43.96 -37.70
N ILE A 32 57.81 43.81 -38.93
CA ILE A 32 57.35 42.79 -39.88
C ILE A 32 57.56 41.40 -39.30
N GLU A 33 58.73 41.10 -38.75
CA GLU A 33 59.03 39.81 -38.12
C GLU A 33 58.06 39.52 -36.96
N ASN A 34 57.78 40.51 -36.10
CA ASN A 34 56.83 40.36 -35.01
C ASN A 34 55.40 40.08 -35.51
N VAL A 35 54.95 40.79 -36.55
CA VAL A 35 53.62 40.58 -37.14
C VAL A 35 53.54 39.23 -37.83
N GLU A 36 54.55 38.82 -38.60
CA GLU A 36 54.61 37.51 -39.25
C GLU A 36 54.61 36.38 -38.24
N ASN A 37 55.40 36.49 -37.18
CA ASN A 37 55.42 35.50 -36.09
C ASN A 37 54.08 35.44 -35.36
N GLY A 38 53.45 36.59 -35.08
CA GLY A 38 52.12 36.66 -34.48
C GLY A 38 51.05 35.99 -35.35
N LEU A 39 51.05 36.26 -36.66
CA LEU A 39 50.11 35.65 -37.60
C LEU A 39 50.36 34.14 -37.79
N ARG A 40 51.61 33.69 -37.75
CA ARG A 40 51.93 32.26 -37.78
C ARG A 40 51.41 31.56 -36.54
N HIS A 41 51.68 32.12 -35.35
CA HIS A 41 51.23 31.53 -34.11
C HIS A 41 49.69 31.48 -34.02
N GLU A 42 49.02 32.53 -34.47
CA GLU A 42 47.55 32.56 -34.51
C GLU A 42 46.98 31.57 -35.52
N ASN A 43 47.59 31.42 -36.71
CA ASN A 43 47.18 30.38 -37.66
C ASN A 43 47.39 28.97 -37.11
N GLU A 44 48.50 28.70 -36.42
CA GLU A 44 48.74 27.42 -35.75
C GLU A 44 47.69 27.15 -34.67
N ARG A 45 47.38 28.15 -33.84
CA ARG A 45 46.33 28.08 -32.81
C ARG A 45 44.96 27.77 -33.42
N LEU A 46 44.55 28.54 -34.43
CA LEU A 46 43.25 28.37 -35.10
C LEU A 46 43.16 27.03 -35.84
N THR A 47 44.24 26.57 -36.46
CA THR A 47 44.28 25.26 -37.12
C THR A 47 44.05 24.14 -36.10
N LYS A 48 44.72 24.22 -34.96
CA LYS A 48 44.54 23.26 -33.87
C LYS A 48 43.11 23.29 -33.31
N GLU A 49 42.55 24.48 -33.06
CA GLU A 49 41.16 24.61 -32.58
C GLU A 49 40.15 24.04 -33.58
N LEU A 50 40.40 24.20 -34.88
CA LEU A 50 39.55 23.65 -35.93
C LEU A 50 39.67 22.13 -36.01
N GLU A 51 40.87 21.56 -35.83
CA GLU A 51 41.07 20.11 -35.73
C GLU A 51 40.34 19.52 -34.50
N ASP A 52 40.52 20.13 -33.33
CA ASP A 52 39.86 19.69 -32.09
C ASP A 52 38.32 19.76 -32.22
N ALA A 53 37.79 20.86 -32.78
CA ALA A 53 36.36 21.01 -33.02
C ALA A 53 35.79 19.98 -34.02
N HIS A 54 36.58 19.56 -35.02
CA HIS A 54 36.18 18.50 -35.94
C HIS A 54 36.11 17.13 -35.25
N LEU A 55 37.07 16.83 -34.36
CA LEU A 55 37.06 15.59 -33.58
C LEU A 55 35.83 15.53 -32.66
N ASP A 56 35.53 16.62 -31.95
CA ASP A 56 34.35 16.72 -31.08
C ASP A 56 33.02 16.57 -31.85
N LEU A 57 32.95 17.15 -33.06
CA LEU A 57 31.77 17.04 -33.92
C LEU A 57 31.54 15.60 -34.38
N ASP A 58 32.60 14.89 -34.75
CA ASP A 58 32.50 13.51 -35.21
C ASP A 58 32.17 12.54 -34.06
N ASP A 59 32.73 12.74 -32.88
CA ASP A 59 32.33 11.99 -31.68
C ASP A 59 30.87 12.24 -31.32
N SER A 60 30.44 13.51 -31.32
CA SER A 60 29.04 13.89 -31.08
C SER A 60 28.07 13.26 -32.10
N ARG A 61 28.46 13.20 -33.38
CA ARG A 61 27.67 12.55 -34.44
C ARG A 61 27.57 11.05 -34.23
N LYS A 62 28.68 10.41 -33.84
CA LYS A 62 28.73 8.97 -33.56
C LYS A 62 27.85 8.63 -32.35
N SER A 63 28.04 9.34 -31.23
CA SER A 63 27.24 9.19 -30.01
C SER A 63 25.74 9.38 -30.29
N ARG A 64 25.35 10.40 -31.07
CA ARG A 64 23.95 10.61 -31.46
C ARG A 64 23.38 9.44 -32.26
N ARG A 65 24.14 8.88 -33.20
CA ARG A 65 23.70 7.72 -34.00
C ARG A 65 23.53 6.48 -33.14
N GLU A 66 24.47 6.22 -32.24
CA GLU A 66 24.40 5.10 -31.30
C GLU A 66 23.18 5.23 -30.38
N LEU A 67 22.94 6.42 -29.84
CA LEU A 67 21.77 6.71 -29.01
C LEU A 67 20.47 6.50 -29.80
N GLN A 68 20.40 6.93 -31.05
CA GLN A 68 19.22 6.73 -31.90
C GLN A 68 18.93 5.24 -32.15
N ILE A 69 19.98 4.44 -32.40
CA ILE A 69 19.85 2.99 -32.58
C ILE A 69 19.35 2.35 -31.27
N HIS A 70 19.94 2.72 -30.14
CA HIS A 70 19.55 2.19 -28.84
C HIS A 70 18.10 2.57 -28.51
N TRP A 71 17.70 3.82 -28.76
CA TRP A 71 16.33 4.29 -28.54
C TRP A 71 15.31 3.53 -29.41
N ASN A 72 15.61 3.33 -30.70
CA ASN A 72 14.76 2.55 -31.60
C ASN A 72 14.61 1.10 -31.10
N LEU A 73 15.71 0.47 -30.66
CA LEU A 73 15.70 -0.91 -30.18
C LEU A 73 14.91 -1.03 -28.87
N THR A 74 15.13 -0.14 -27.92
CA THR A 74 14.41 -0.11 -26.63
C THR A 74 12.92 0.15 -26.82
N THR A 75 12.56 1.03 -27.77
CA THR A 75 11.15 1.28 -28.13
C THR A 75 10.49 0.02 -28.67
N GLN A 76 11.14 -0.69 -29.60
CA GLN A 76 10.62 -1.97 -30.12
C GLN A 76 10.49 -3.04 -29.02
N HIS A 77 11.44 -3.11 -28.09
CA HIS A 77 11.34 -4.02 -26.94
C HIS A 77 10.15 -3.66 -26.03
N LEU A 78 9.93 -2.38 -25.77
CA LEU A 78 8.81 -1.91 -24.98
C LEU A 78 7.47 -2.21 -25.66
N GLU A 79 7.33 -1.93 -26.95
CA GLU A 79 6.14 -2.25 -27.75
C GLU A 79 5.82 -3.75 -27.74
N ARG A 80 6.85 -4.59 -27.88
CA ARG A 80 6.71 -6.04 -27.77
C ARG A 80 6.24 -6.45 -26.38
N ALA A 81 6.87 -5.92 -25.32
CA ALA A 81 6.49 -6.22 -23.94
C ALA A 81 5.06 -5.77 -23.60
N ILE A 82 4.61 -4.63 -24.13
CA ILE A 82 3.22 -4.15 -23.99
C ILE A 82 2.26 -5.12 -24.69
N THR A 83 2.59 -5.54 -25.92
CA THR A 83 1.77 -6.47 -26.70
C THR A 83 1.67 -7.84 -26.00
N GLU A 84 2.79 -8.38 -25.53
CA GLU A 84 2.84 -9.64 -24.78
C GLU A 84 2.04 -9.55 -23.48
N ASN A 85 2.20 -8.47 -22.70
CA ASN A 85 1.40 -8.26 -21.49
C ASN A 85 -0.10 -8.18 -21.79
N SER A 86 -0.50 -7.50 -22.86
CA SER A 86 -1.90 -7.44 -23.30
C SER A 86 -2.44 -8.84 -23.63
N ILE A 87 -1.67 -9.66 -24.34
CA ILE A 87 -2.05 -11.04 -24.65
C ILE A 87 -2.20 -11.86 -23.36
N LEU A 88 -1.25 -11.75 -22.42
CA LEU A 88 -1.30 -12.47 -21.14
C LEU A 88 -2.51 -12.08 -20.28
N GLN A 89 -2.85 -10.79 -20.25
CA GLN A 89 -4.01 -10.27 -19.51
C GLN A 89 -5.36 -10.64 -20.15
N ASN A 90 -5.38 -10.95 -21.45
CA ASN A 90 -6.58 -11.31 -22.18
C ASN A 90 -6.66 -12.80 -22.51
N ARG A 91 -5.68 -13.60 -22.10
CA ARG A 91 -5.75 -15.06 -22.20
C ARG A 91 -6.84 -15.60 -21.26
N ASN A 92 -7.70 -16.49 -21.74
CA ASN A 92 -8.79 -17.10 -20.96
C ASN A 92 -9.61 -16.07 -20.16
N PRO A 93 -10.22 -15.06 -20.81
CA PRO A 93 -11.00 -14.07 -20.10
C PRO A 93 -12.25 -14.73 -19.51
N TYR A 94 -12.61 -14.39 -18.28
CA TYR A 94 -13.78 -14.98 -17.64
C TYR A 94 -14.55 -14.00 -16.75
N ILE A 95 -15.81 -14.34 -16.50
CA ILE A 95 -16.70 -13.70 -15.55
C ILE A 95 -17.07 -14.73 -14.50
N ILE A 96 -17.03 -14.35 -13.23
CA ILE A 96 -17.42 -15.26 -12.14
C ILE A 96 -18.56 -14.70 -11.31
N ALA A 97 -19.60 -15.51 -11.14
CA ALA A 97 -20.70 -15.28 -10.22
C ALA A 97 -20.43 -15.98 -8.89
N LEU A 98 -20.32 -15.22 -7.81
CA LEU A 98 -20.19 -15.71 -6.44
C LEU A 98 -21.52 -15.46 -5.72
N ILE A 99 -22.21 -16.53 -5.33
CA ILE A 99 -23.57 -16.45 -4.80
C ILE A 99 -23.60 -17.03 -3.39
N ASP A 100 -24.06 -16.24 -2.43
CA ASP A 100 -24.41 -16.70 -1.09
C ASP A 100 -25.87 -17.17 -1.08
N ALA A 101 -26.06 -18.47 -1.27
CA ALA A 101 -27.40 -19.03 -1.40
C ALA A 101 -28.14 -19.18 -0.06
N ASP A 102 -27.51 -18.86 1.08
CA ASP A 102 -28.23 -18.80 2.37
C ASP A 102 -29.26 -17.66 2.38
N GLY A 103 -29.06 -16.59 1.58
CA GLY A 103 -30.05 -15.53 1.39
C GLY A 103 -30.36 -15.17 -0.07
N MET A 104 -29.55 -15.57 -1.04
CA MET A 104 -29.89 -15.52 -2.48
C MET A 104 -30.49 -16.84 -2.95
N ILE A 105 -31.78 -17.00 -2.73
CA ILE A 105 -32.49 -18.26 -2.92
C ILE A 105 -33.03 -18.36 -4.34
N PHE A 106 -32.86 -19.51 -4.99
CA PHE A 106 -33.41 -19.77 -6.32
C PHE A 106 -34.94 -19.87 -6.30
N ASN A 107 -35.57 -19.55 -7.42
CA ASN A 107 -37.03 -19.65 -7.58
C ASN A 107 -37.53 -21.07 -7.32
N GLN A 108 -38.65 -21.16 -6.60
CA GLN A 108 -39.29 -22.43 -6.23
C GLN A 108 -39.62 -23.28 -7.46
N ASP A 109 -40.08 -22.66 -8.54
CA ASP A 109 -40.40 -23.36 -9.79
C ASP A 109 -39.18 -24.11 -10.38
N LEU A 110 -37.99 -23.51 -10.28
CA LEU A 110 -36.75 -24.14 -10.71
C LEU A 110 -36.34 -25.26 -9.75
N ILE A 111 -36.50 -25.07 -8.45
CA ILE A 111 -36.11 -26.08 -7.45
C ILE A 111 -37.03 -27.31 -7.53
N ASN A 112 -38.33 -27.11 -7.71
CA ASN A 112 -39.32 -28.19 -7.79
C ASN A 112 -39.11 -29.10 -9.02
N GLN A 113 -38.48 -28.60 -10.08
CA GLN A 113 -38.07 -29.37 -11.26
C GLN A 113 -36.87 -30.31 -10.99
N GLY A 114 -36.29 -30.30 -9.78
CA GLY A 114 -35.18 -31.18 -9.41
C GLY A 114 -33.97 -31.00 -10.32
N LEU A 115 -33.44 -32.11 -10.85
CA LEU A 115 -32.22 -32.14 -11.67
C LEU A 115 -32.31 -31.24 -12.92
N GLU A 116 -33.41 -31.31 -13.66
CA GLU A 116 -33.60 -30.50 -14.87
C GLU A 116 -33.78 -29.01 -14.53
N GLY A 117 -34.38 -28.72 -13.38
CA GLY A 117 -34.48 -27.38 -12.84
C GLY A 117 -33.13 -26.75 -12.53
N GLY A 118 -32.22 -27.52 -11.93
CA GLY A 118 -30.84 -27.10 -11.68
C GLY A 118 -30.09 -26.78 -12.99
N LYS A 119 -30.18 -27.66 -13.99
CA LYS A 119 -29.57 -27.43 -15.31
C LYS A 119 -30.15 -26.19 -15.99
N LYS A 120 -31.46 -26.01 -15.90
CA LYS A 120 -32.16 -24.83 -16.43
C LYS A 120 -31.70 -23.55 -15.74
N ALA A 121 -31.57 -23.55 -14.41
CA ALA A 121 -31.05 -22.41 -13.65
C ALA A 121 -29.63 -22.04 -14.07
N ALA A 122 -28.74 -23.03 -14.26
CA ALA A 122 -27.38 -22.80 -14.75
C ALA A 122 -27.36 -22.16 -16.15
N ASN A 123 -28.19 -22.67 -17.07
CA ASN A 123 -28.33 -22.12 -18.42
C ASN A 123 -28.89 -20.69 -18.41
N LEU A 124 -29.92 -20.42 -17.60
CA LEU A 124 -30.52 -19.09 -17.45
C LEU A 124 -29.53 -18.09 -16.86
N LEU A 125 -28.76 -18.49 -15.85
CA LEU A 125 -27.72 -17.62 -15.26
C LEU A 125 -26.69 -17.25 -16.32
N ARG A 126 -26.16 -18.23 -17.04
CA ARG A 126 -25.19 -17.96 -18.12
C ARG A 126 -25.76 -17.03 -19.19
N ALA A 127 -26.99 -17.29 -19.66
CA ALA A 127 -27.63 -16.46 -20.69
C ALA A 127 -27.84 -15.02 -20.21
N SER A 128 -28.36 -14.85 -18.99
CA SER A 128 -28.63 -13.53 -18.41
C SER A 128 -27.35 -12.73 -18.18
N VAL A 129 -26.24 -13.41 -17.81
CA VAL A 129 -24.93 -12.77 -17.67
C VAL A 129 -24.37 -12.32 -19.02
N LEU A 130 -24.48 -13.15 -20.07
CA LEU A 130 -24.03 -12.77 -21.40
C LEU A 130 -24.77 -11.56 -21.95
N GLU A 131 -26.09 -11.52 -21.79
CA GLU A 131 -26.92 -10.41 -22.25
C GLU A 131 -26.49 -9.07 -21.62
N GLN A 132 -26.16 -9.08 -20.34
CA GLN A 132 -25.71 -7.91 -19.58
C GLN A 132 -24.28 -7.46 -19.91
N CYS A 133 -23.50 -8.33 -20.54
CA CYS A 133 -22.11 -8.08 -20.90
C CYS A 133 -21.90 -7.75 -22.39
N SER A 134 -22.98 -7.57 -23.16
CA SER A 134 -23.00 -7.30 -24.61
C SER A 134 -21.97 -6.26 -25.05
N GLY A 135 -20.81 -6.74 -25.51
CA GLY A 135 -19.69 -5.97 -26.05
C GLY A 135 -18.91 -6.84 -27.04
N PRO A 136 -18.10 -6.27 -27.95
CA PRO A 136 -17.49 -7.02 -29.06
C PRO A 136 -16.53 -8.17 -28.68
N GLN A 137 -16.30 -8.42 -27.40
CA GLN A 137 -15.44 -9.49 -26.86
C GLN A 137 -16.22 -10.62 -26.16
N THR A 138 -17.57 -10.60 -26.15
CA THR A 138 -18.36 -11.57 -25.37
C THR A 138 -18.32 -13.02 -25.85
N GLU A 139 -17.88 -13.29 -27.09
CA GLU A 139 -17.87 -14.66 -27.63
C GLU A 139 -16.74 -15.52 -27.06
N GLU A 140 -15.64 -14.91 -26.58
CA GLU A 140 -14.47 -15.63 -26.04
C GLU A 140 -14.44 -15.68 -24.50
N ILE A 141 -15.42 -15.07 -23.82
CA ILE A 141 -15.46 -14.97 -22.36
C ILE A 141 -16.12 -16.21 -21.75
N GLU A 142 -15.40 -16.90 -20.87
CA GLU A 142 -15.94 -18.01 -20.10
C GLU A 142 -16.77 -17.50 -18.91
N ILE A 143 -17.88 -18.16 -18.59
CA ILE A 143 -18.71 -17.80 -17.44
C ILE A 143 -18.60 -18.90 -16.40
N MET A 144 -18.27 -18.50 -15.18
CA MET A 144 -18.12 -19.37 -14.04
C MET A 144 -19.15 -19.00 -12.97
N ALA A 145 -19.61 -19.97 -12.19
CA ALA A 145 -20.50 -19.72 -11.06
C ALA A 145 -20.11 -20.57 -9.87
N LYS A 146 -20.09 -19.97 -8.69
CA LYS A 146 -19.86 -20.66 -7.43
C LYS A 146 -20.93 -20.25 -6.44
N VAL A 147 -21.82 -21.19 -6.15
CA VAL A 147 -22.90 -21.05 -5.19
C VAL A 147 -22.45 -21.71 -3.90
N CYS A 148 -22.42 -20.95 -2.81
CA CYS A 148 -22.10 -21.46 -1.48
C CYS A 148 -23.38 -21.41 -0.63
N ALA A 149 -23.72 -22.52 0.03
CA ALA A 149 -24.82 -22.56 0.98
C ALA A 149 -24.54 -23.57 2.09
N ASN A 150 -25.13 -23.36 3.26
CA ASN A 150 -25.29 -24.40 4.25
C ASN A 150 -26.50 -25.27 3.82
N TYR A 151 -26.23 -26.33 3.06
CA TYR A 151 -27.28 -27.16 2.45
C TYR A 151 -28.31 -27.64 3.48
N SER A 152 -27.83 -28.12 4.63
CA SER A 152 -28.68 -28.66 5.70
C SER A 152 -29.53 -27.58 6.38
N GLY A 153 -29.01 -26.36 6.52
CA GLY A 153 -29.74 -25.23 7.10
C GLY A 153 -30.79 -24.69 6.13
N LEU A 154 -30.38 -24.43 4.89
CA LEU A 154 -31.23 -23.89 3.83
C LEU A 154 -32.39 -24.82 3.49
N SER A 155 -32.12 -26.12 3.29
CA SER A 155 -33.17 -27.10 2.97
C SER A 155 -34.25 -27.23 4.06
N LYS A 156 -33.85 -27.15 5.34
CA LYS A 156 -34.80 -27.11 6.48
C LYS A 156 -35.58 -25.80 6.53
N ALA A 157 -34.96 -24.67 6.23
CA ALA A 157 -35.63 -23.38 6.16
C ALA A 157 -36.68 -23.36 5.03
N MET A 158 -36.33 -23.89 3.86
CA MET A 158 -37.23 -24.00 2.73
C MET A 158 -38.42 -24.94 2.98
N MET A 159 -38.21 -26.05 3.70
CA MET A 159 -39.32 -26.91 4.12
C MET A 159 -40.30 -26.18 5.06
N ARG A 160 -39.80 -25.38 6.01
CA ARG A 160 -40.65 -24.58 6.92
C ARG A 160 -41.42 -23.47 6.21
N ASP A 161 -40.86 -22.91 5.15
CA ASP A 161 -41.52 -21.95 4.26
C ASP A 161 -42.60 -22.60 3.37
N GLY A 162 -42.58 -23.93 3.24
CA GLY A 162 -43.42 -24.67 2.30
C GLY A 162 -42.96 -24.51 0.85
N SER A 163 -41.76 -23.98 0.62
CA SER A 163 -41.19 -23.79 -0.72
C SER A 163 -40.46 -25.02 -1.24
N LEU A 164 -40.23 -26.03 -0.39
CA LEU A 164 -39.62 -27.29 -0.78
C LEU A 164 -40.50 -28.47 -0.38
N GLU A 165 -40.94 -29.25 -1.37
CA GLU A 165 -41.79 -30.42 -1.16
C GLU A 165 -41.03 -31.61 -0.56
N ALA A 166 -39.77 -31.81 -0.97
CA ALA A 166 -38.93 -32.92 -0.52
C ALA A 166 -37.45 -32.54 -0.53
N LEU A 167 -36.70 -33.01 0.47
CA LEU A 167 -35.26 -32.79 0.59
C LEU A 167 -34.49 -33.31 -0.64
N GLU A 168 -34.94 -34.43 -1.23
CA GLU A 168 -34.30 -35.03 -2.40
C GLU A 168 -34.42 -34.13 -3.64
N ARG A 169 -35.52 -33.35 -3.77
CA ARG A 169 -35.67 -32.40 -4.90
C ARG A 169 -34.63 -31.31 -4.86
N PHE A 170 -34.32 -30.80 -3.67
CA PHE A 170 -33.27 -29.81 -3.52
C PHE A 170 -31.89 -30.42 -3.81
N LYS A 171 -31.64 -31.65 -3.38
CA LYS A 171 -30.41 -32.38 -3.72
C LYS A 171 -30.26 -32.54 -5.24
N GLU A 172 -31.29 -33.03 -5.92
CA GLU A 172 -31.31 -33.16 -7.37
C GLU A 172 -31.07 -31.82 -8.06
N PHE A 173 -31.68 -30.74 -7.56
CA PHE A 173 -31.44 -29.39 -8.06
C PHE A 173 -29.96 -28.97 -7.94
N THR A 174 -29.33 -29.15 -6.78
CA THR A 174 -27.91 -28.79 -6.60
C THR A 174 -26.98 -29.59 -7.53
N LEU A 175 -27.27 -30.87 -7.74
CA LEU A 175 -26.57 -31.72 -8.69
C LEU A 175 -26.79 -31.25 -10.14
N GLY A 176 -28.03 -30.91 -10.48
CA GLY A 176 -28.40 -30.43 -11.81
C GLY A 176 -27.72 -29.12 -12.16
N PHE A 177 -27.63 -28.20 -11.19
CA PHE A 177 -26.91 -26.93 -11.36
C PHE A 177 -25.42 -27.17 -11.63
N THR A 178 -24.79 -28.01 -10.82
CA THR A 178 -23.37 -28.36 -10.96
C THR A 178 -23.08 -29.09 -12.29
N GLN A 179 -24.00 -29.93 -12.75
CA GLN A 179 -23.87 -30.64 -14.03
C GLN A 179 -24.23 -29.78 -15.25
N GLY A 180 -24.90 -28.65 -15.04
CA GLY A 180 -25.42 -27.82 -16.13
C GLY A 180 -24.33 -27.14 -16.96
N LYS A 181 -23.19 -26.80 -16.33
CA LYS A 181 -22.01 -26.19 -16.97
C LYS A 181 -20.73 -26.64 -16.27
N ALA A 182 -19.63 -26.75 -17.02
CA ALA A 182 -18.35 -27.27 -16.50
C ALA A 182 -17.74 -26.44 -15.36
N HIS A 183 -17.96 -25.12 -15.35
CA HIS A 183 -17.42 -24.20 -14.34
C HIS A 183 -18.48 -23.69 -13.35
N PHE A 184 -19.58 -24.43 -13.21
CA PHE A 184 -20.65 -24.10 -12.28
C PHE A 184 -20.61 -25.09 -11.12
N ASP A 185 -20.43 -24.56 -9.91
CA ASP A 185 -20.33 -25.35 -8.69
C ASP A 185 -21.44 -24.96 -7.71
N PHE A 186 -22.18 -25.93 -7.19
CA PHE A 186 -22.98 -25.78 -5.99
C PHE A 186 -22.26 -26.45 -4.81
N ILE A 187 -21.89 -25.67 -3.80
CA ILE A 187 -21.03 -26.09 -2.70
C ILE A 187 -21.81 -26.06 -1.39
N ASP A 188 -21.95 -27.24 -0.77
CA ASP A 188 -22.32 -27.34 0.63
C ASP A 188 -21.12 -26.97 1.52
N VAL A 189 -21.23 -25.86 2.24
CA VAL A 189 -20.19 -25.43 3.22
C VAL A 189 -20.42 -26.02 4.61
N GLY A 190 -21.49 -26.79 4.79
CA GLY A 190 -21.85 -27.44 6.04
C GLY A 190 -22.29 -26.46 7.13
N HIS A 191 -22.29 -26.95 8.37
CA HIS A 191 -22.76 -26.18 9.52
C HIS A 191 -21.70 -25.21 10.07
N GLY A 192 -22.14 -24.00 10.41
CA GLY A 192 -21.34 -22.98 11.07
C GLY A 192 -21.78 -21.59 10.66
N LYS A 193 -21.65 -20.60 11.54
CA LYS A 193 -21.88 -19.19 11.17
C LYS A 193 -20.77 -18.74 10.22
N GLU A 194 -21.14 -17.92 9.23
CA GLU A 194 -20.22 -17.20 8.34
C GLU A 194 -19.29 -18.09 7.48
N ARG A 195 -19.60 -19.38 7.33
CA ARG A 195 -18.79 -20.32 6.52
C ARG A 195 -18.87 -20.00 5.02
N ALA A 196 -20.09 -19.72 4.53
CA ALA A 196 -20.32 -19.31 3.15
C ALA A 196 -19.66 -17.94 2.91
N ASP A 197 -19.84 -17.01 3.84
CA ASP A 197 -19.36 -15.64 3.77
C ASP A 197 -17.85 -15.58 3.70
N SER A 198 -17.15 -16.29 4.59
CA SER A 198 -15.69 -16.36 4.60
C SER A 198 -15.15 -16.88 3.27
N LYS A 199 -15.79 -17.90 2.69
CA LYS A 199 -15.38 -18.48 1.40
C LYS A 199 -15.61 -17.52 0.25
N ILE A 200 -16.75 -16.82 0.23
CA ILE A 200 -17.07 -15.81 -0.78
C ILE A 200 -16.12 -14.63 -0.67
N LYS A 201 -15.85 -14.12 0.54
CA LYS A 201 -14.90 -13.00 0.78
C LYS A 201 -13.51 -13.31 0.23
N GLU A 202 -12.96 -14.49 0.52
CA GLU A 202 -11.65 -14.87 -0.03
C GLU A 202 -11.68 -15.08 -1.54
N CYS A 203 -12.77 -15.63 -2.08
CA CYS A 203 -12.95 -15.71 -3.53
C CYS A 203 -12.98 -14.30 -4.17
N ILE A 204 -13.67 -13.33 -3.57
CA ILE A 204 -13.67 -11.93 -4.05
C ILE A 204 -12.24 -11.39 -4.10
N ARG A 205 -11.48 -11.50 -3.01
CA ARG A 205 -10.08 -11.05 -2.94
C ARG A 205 -9.20 -11.67 -4.02
N TRP A 206 -9.36 -12.97 -4.27
CA TRP A 206 -8.60 -13.69 -5.29
C TRP A 206 -8.91 -13.20 -6.70
N HIS A 207 -10.19 -13.15 -7.08
CA HIS A 207 -10.59 -12.84 -8.45
C HIS A 207 -10.38 -11.37 -8.81
N LEU A 208 -10.46 -10.45 -7.85
CA LEU A 208 -10.14 -9.03 -8.09
C LEU A 208 -8.68 -8.83 -8.51
N ARG A 209 -7.75 -9.61 -7.95
CA ARG A 209 -6.32 -9.53 -8.29
C ARG A 209 -5.97 -10.17 -9.64
N ASN A 210 -6.93 -10.84 -10.29
CA ASN A 210 -6.71 -11.52 -11.56
C ASN A 210 -7.15 -10.65 -12.75
N TRP A 211 -6.21 -10.35 -13.65
CA TRP A 211 -6.45 -9.56 -14.86
C TRP A 211 -7.37 -10.27 -15.88
N ASN A 212 -7.39 -11.60 -15.86
CA ASN A 212 -8.25 -12.42 -16.73
C ASN A 212 -9.71 -12.41 -16.26
N CYS A 213 -9.97 -12.13 -14.98
CA CYS A 213 -11.33 -11.91 -14.48
C CYS A 213 -11.80 -10.54 -15.00
N LYS A 214 -12.80 -10.50 -15.87
CA LYS A 214 -13.29 -9.27 -16.47
C LYS A 214 -14.43 -8.65 -15.67
N GLN A 215 -15.28 -9.48 -15.06
CA GLN A 215 -16.38 -9.05 -14.20
C GLN A 215 -16.58 -10.03 -13.03
N LEU A 216 -16.94 -9.49 -11.88
CA LEU A 216 -17.33 -10.19 -10.68
C LEU A 216 -18.81 -9.92 -10.39
N LEU A 217 -19.63 -10.96 -10.32
CA LEU A 217 -21.05 -10.86 -9.98
C LEU A 217 -21.28 -11.39 -8.56
N LEU A 218 -21.87 -10.58 -7.69
CA LEU A 218 -22.00 -10.89 -6.26
C LEU A 218 -23.45 -11.05 -5.83
N GLY A 219 -23.87 -12.28 -5.56
CA GLY A 219 -25.17 -12.60 -4.96
C GLY A 219 -25.13 -12.51 -3.44
N ILE A 220 -25.00 -11.29 -2.91
CA ILE A 220 -24.83 -11.01 -1.46
C ILE A 220 -25.76 -9.89 -0.96
N SER A 221 -26.75 -9.50 -1.78
CA SER A 221 -27.58 -8.29 -1.59
C SER A 221 -28.28 -8.16 -0.24
N PHE A 222 -28.50 -9.28 0.47
CA PHE A 222 -29.29 -9.35 1.70
C PHE A 222 -28.48 -9.18 2.99
N ASP A 223 -27.14 -9.28 2.96
CA ASP A 223 -26.30 -9.30 4.16
C ASP A 223 -25.36 -8.08 4.23
N SER A 224 -25.59 -7.24 5.26
CA SER A 224 -24.76 -6.06 5.55
C SER A 224 -23.34 -6.42 5.97
N GLY A 225 -23.08 -7.67 6.39
CA GLY A 225 -21.77 -8.17 6.80
C GLY A 225 -20.71 -8.18 5.70
N TYR A 226 -21.11 -8.00 4.44
CA TYR A 226 -20.19 -7.84 3.32
C TYR A 226 -19.74 -6.39 3.10
N ALA A 227 -20.53 -5.38 3.48
CA ALA A 227 -20.23 -3.98 3.14
C ALA A 227 -18.86 -3.49 3.68
N PRO A 228 -18.50 -3.70 4.96
CA PRO A 228 -17.18 -3.28 5.47
C PRO A 228 -16.01 -3.98 4.76
N PHE A 229 -16.21 -5.23 4.34
CA PHE A 229 -15.21 -5.99 3.61
C PHE A 229 -15.03 -5.46 2.18
N LEU A 230 -16.12 -5.12 1.50
CA LEU A 230 -16.06 -4.53 0.17
C LEU A 230 -15.36 -3.16 0.20
N ASP A 231 -15.64 -2.34 1.22
CA ASP A 231 -14.94 -1.06 1.41
C ASP A 231 -13.43 -1.22 1.67
N GLU A 232 -13.00 -2.31 2.31
CA GLU A 232 -11.58 -2.61 2.55
C GLU A 232 -10.85 -3.07 1.28
N VAL A 233 -11.53 -3.87 0.44
CA VAL A 233 -10.87 -4.63 -0.65
C VAL A 233 -11.00 -3.94 -2.00
N ILE A 234 -12.04 -3.14 -2.24
CA ILE A 234 -12.35 -2.56 -3.55
C ILE A 234 -11.61 -1.22 -3.72
N THR A 235 -10.79 -1.13 -4.76
CA THR A 235 -10.22 0.15 -5.22
C THR A 235 -11.19 0.89 -6.15
N GLN A 236 -10.94 2.17 -6.47
CA GLN A 236 -11.79 2.92 -7.41
C GLN A 236 -11.89 2.24 -8.79
N ASP A 237 -10.79 1.68 -9.29
CA ASP A 237 -10.74 1.01 -10.59
C ASP A 237 -11.52 -0.33 -10.59
N ASP A 238 -11.57 -1.02 -9.44
CA ASP A 238 -12.29 -2.29 -9.28
C ASP A 238 -13.81 -2.13 -9.34
N ARG A 239 -14.34 -0.95 -9.00
CA ARG A 239 -15.81 -0.71 -8.91
C ARG A 239 -16.52 -1.00 -10.23
N ASN A 240 -15.89 -0.71 -11.36
CA ASN A 240 -16.46 -0.97 -12.69
C ASN A 240 -16.52 -2.47 -13.02
N ARG A 241 -15.67 -3.29 -12.36
CA ARG A 241 -15.57 -4.74 -12.55
C ARG A 241 -16.49 -5.53 -11.61
N ILE A 242 -17.25 -4.88 -10.73
CA ILE A 242 -18.08 -5.56 -9.74
C ILE A 242 -19.55 -5.17 -9.92
N THR A 243 -20.42 -6.18 -9.95
CA THR A 243 -21.87 -6.01 -10.01
C THR A 243 -22.54 -6.83 -8.92
N ILE A 244 -23.44 -6.24 -8.14
CA ILE A 244 -24.27 -6.95 -7.17
C ILE A 244 -25.49 -7.53 -7.88
N MET A 245 -25.80 -8.78 -7.58
CA MET A 245 -27.04 -9.45 -7.98
C MET A 245 -28.06 -9.32 -6.86
N GLU A 246 -29.18 -8.67 -7.16
CA GLU A 246 -30.29 -8.46 -6.24
C GLU A 246 -31.33 -9.58 -6.43
N GLY A 247 -31.57 -10.32 -5.33
CA GLY A 247 -32.71 -11.20 -5.17
C GLY A 247 -33.65 -10.53 -4.18
N PRO A 248 -33.47 -10.75 -2.85
CA PRO A 248 -34.09 -9.89 -1.85
C PRO A 248 -33.62 -8.43 -1.97
N PRO A 249 -34.43 -7.45 -1.51
CA PRO A 249 -34.06 -6.04 -1.55
C PRO A 249 -32.69 -5.79 -0.92
N ILE A 250 -31.85 -5.03 -1.64
CA ILE A 250 -30.50 -4.72 -1.21
C ILE A 250 -30.49 -3.96 0.13
N VAL A 251 -29.62 -4.37 1.05
CA VAL A 251 -29.44 -3.67 2.33
C VAL A 251 -28.78 -2.31 2.12
N ARG A 252 -29.12 -1.33 2.99
CA ARG A 252 -28.71 0.07 2.84
C ARG A 252 -27.19 0.23 2.82
N GLU A 253 -26.49 -0.55 3.63
CA GLU A 253 -25.04 -0.56 3.76
C GLU A 253 -24.37 -0.96 2.45
N LEU A 254 -24.88 -1.98 1.74
CA LEU A 254 -24.38 -2.38 0.42
C LEU A 254 -24.76 -1.38 -0.67
N SER A 255 -25.95 -0.78 -0.59
CA SER A 255 -26.34 0.29 -1.51
C SER A 255 -25.43 1.51 -1.37
N ALA A 256 -24.95 1.82 -0.16
CA ALA A 256 -24.05 2.94 0.10
C ALA A 256 -22.65 2.74 -0.51
N VAL A 257 -22.23 1.49 -0.75
CA VAL A 257 -20.97 1.19 -1.46
C VAL A 257 -21.03 1.72 -2.89
N GLY A 258 -22.21 1.85 -3.52
CA GLY A 258 -22.35 2.46 -4.84
C GLY A 258 -21.90 1.58 -6.01
N LEU A 259 -22.07 0.26 -5.89
CA LEU A 259 -21.79 -0.71 -6.96
C LEU A 259 -22.98 -0.86 -7.91
N ARG A 260 -22.72 -1.24 -9.17
CA ARG A 260 -23.79 -1.55 -10.13
C ARG A 260 -24.62 -2.72 -9.59
N THR A 261 -25.95 -2.63 -9.69
CA THR A 261 -26.86 -3.67 -9.22
C THR A 261 -27.73 -4.18 -10.36
N LEU A 262 -27.96 -5.49 -10.44
CA LEU A 262 -28.80 -6.16 -11.44
C LEU A 262 -29.76 -7.14 -10.78
N LYS A 263 -30.96 -7.26 -11.35
CA LYS A 263 -32.00 -8.20 -10.90
C LYS A 263 -32.13 -9.35 -11.88
N PHE A 264 -32.14 -10.58 -11.36
CA PHE A 264 -32.40 -11.79 -12.13
C PHE A 264 -33.67 -12.48 -11.61
N GLU A 265 -34.82 -11.84 -11.81
CA GLU A 265 -36.13 -12.25 -11.27
C GLU A 265 -36.55 -13.65 -11.71
N GLN A 266 -36.08 -14.11 -12.88
CA GLN A 266 -36.37 -15.44 -13.40
C GLN A 266 -35.55 -16.55 -12.70
N ILE A 267 -34.51 -16.18 -11.95
CA ILE A 267 -33.55 -17.12 -11.33
C ILE A 267 -33.68 -17.11 -9.81
N PHE A 268 -33.73 -15.92 -9.21
CA PHE A 268 -33.74 -15.73 -7.75
C PHE A 268 -35.07 -15.17 -7.27
N ARG A 269 -35.45 -15.57 -6.06
CA ARG A 269 -36.62 -15.04 -5.36
C ARG A 269 -36.38 -13.58 -4.99
N SER A 270 -37.43 -12.77 -5.12
CA SER A 270 -37.44 -11.38 -4.65
C SER A 270 -37.73 -11.25 -3.14
N GLU A 271 -38.23 -12.32 -2.51
CA GLU A 271 -38.66 -12.32 -1.11
C GLU A 271 -37.85 -13.31 -0.27
N LYS A 272 -37.71 -13.02 1.03
CA LYS A 272 -37.08 -13.91 2.01
C LYS A 272 -38.02 -15.07 2.37
N LEU A 273 -37.45 -16.18 2.85
CA LEU A 273 -38.24 -17.30 3.41
C LEU A 273 -39.01 -16.85 4.66
N ILE A 274 -40.25 -17.29 4.78
CA ILE A 274 -41.15 -17.06 5.92
C ILE A 274 -41.31 -18.38 6.67
N ASP A 275 -41.27 -18.38 8.01
CA ASP A 275 -41.50 -19.61 8.79
C ASP A 275 -43.01 -19.86 8.98
N ARG A 276 -43.60 -20.73 8.17
CA ARG A 276 -45.06 -21.00 8.18
C ARG A 276 -45.46 -22.08 9.18
N THR A 277 -44.52 -22.66 9.92
CA THR A 277 -44.77 -23.70 10.92
C THR A 277 -45.48 -23.19 12.18
N THR A 278 -45.67 -21.88 12.33
CA THR A 278 -46.31 -21.25 13.49
C THR A 278 -47.75 -20.77 13.25
N GLU A 279 -48.29 -20.86 12.03
CA GLU A 279 -49.62 -20.32 11.69
C GLU A 279 -50.76 -21.34 11.73
N ALA A 280 -50.51 -22.59 12.14
CA ALA A 280 -51.54 -23.59 12.36
C ALA A 280 -52.14 -23.52 13.78
N SER A 281 -52.46 -22.33 14.28
CA SER A 281 -53.41 -22.16 15.39
C SER A 281 -54.06 -20.77 15.37
N SER A 282 -55.27 -20.74 14.83
CA SER A 282 -56.38 -19.80 15.05
C SER A 282 -56.19 -18.30 14.72
N SER A 283 -56.88 -17.93 13.64
CA SER A 283 -57.49 -16.64 13.28
C SER A 283 -57.86 -15.66 14.42
N SER A 284 -57.46 -14.40 14.29
CA SER A 284 -58.40 -13.26 14.18
C SER A 284 -57.71 -11.93 13.82
N ALA A 285 -58.38 -11.20 12.92
CA ALA A 285 -58.39 -9.75 12.66
C ALA A 285 -57.11 -9.00 12.22
N ALA A 286 -57.26 -8.35 11.08
CA ALA A 286 -56.38 -7.31 10.56
C ALA A 286 -56.31 -6.09 11.49
N SER A 287 -55.13 -5.46 11.60
CA SER A 287 -55.00 -4.02 11.83
C SER A 287 -53.63 -3.48 11.45
N THR A 288 -53.69 -2.30 10.86
CA THR A 288 -52.65 -1.51 10.22
C THR A 288 -51.87 -0.66 11.25
N TRP A 289 -50.61 -0.39 10.90
CA TRP A 289 -49.76 0.77 11.30
C TRP A 289 -49.18 0.93 12.72
N ALA A 290 -47.83 0.99 12.71
CA ALA A 290 -46.94 2.02 13.25
C ALA A 290 -46.88 2.33 14.76
N GLY A 291 -45.65 2.30 15.28
CA GLY A 291 -45.14 3.36 16.16
C GLY A 291 -44.95 3.05 17.65
N VAL A 292 -43.69 2.81 18.03
CA VAL A 292 -42.98 3.26 19.25
C VAL A 292 -43.80 3.53 20.53
N THR A 293 -43.48 2.81 21.61
CA THR A 293 -43.42 3.34 22.99
C THR A 293 -42.44 2.48 23.80
N SER A 294 -41.23 2.93 24.18
CA SER A 294 -40.90 3.73 25.37
C SER A 294 -41.60 3.30 26.66
N ILE A 295 -40.79 2.81 27.60
CA ILE A 295 -41.15 2.42 28.98
C ILE A 295 -41.22 3.71 29.85
N PRO A 296 -42.30 3.96 30.60
CA PRO A 296 -42.33 4.97 31.66
C PRO A 296 -42.25 4.37 33.09
N PRO A 297 -42.00 5.21 34.11
CA PRO A 297 -41.41 4.85 35.41
C PRO A 297 -42.42 4.76 36.58
N PRO A 298 -41.99 4.41 37.81
CA PRO A 298 -42.78 4.71 39.02
C PRO A 298 -42.05 5.62 40.04
N THR A 299 -42.80 6.56 40.62
CA THR A 299 -42.57 7.30 41.89
C THR A 299 -43.94 7.66 42.50
N PRO A 300 -44.09 8.16 43.75
CA PRO A 300 -43.36 8.04 45.03
C PRO A 300 -44.31 7.65 46.21
N PRO A 301 -43.93 7.73 47.53
CA PRO A 301 -44.04 9.00 48.29
C PRO A 301 -42.94 9.29 49.36
N THR A 302 -42.72 10.60 49.59
CA THR A 302 -42.42 11.40 50.84
C THR A 302 -42.08 10.68 52.16
N ALA A 303 -41.28 11.17 53.12
CA ALA A 303 -40.59 12.45 53.38
C ALA A 303 -39.65 12.29 54.61
N VAL A 304 -38.84 13.34 54.84
CA VAL A 304 -38.26 13.88 56.09
C VAL A 304 -37.06 13.23 56.84
N ALA A 305 -36.05 14.12 57.01
CA ALA A 305 -35.16 14.34 58.16
C ALA A 305 -33.78 13.64 58.23
N SER A 306 -32.73 14.44 57.96
CA SER A 306 -31.37 14.37 58.53
C SER A 306 -31.39 14.62 60.06
N PRO A 307 -30.33 14.41 60.90
CA PRO A 307 -28.92 14.68 60.57
C PRO A 307 -27.78 13.83 61.20
N ALA A 308 -26.60 14.04 60.60
CA ALA A 308 -25.20 14.00 61.04
C ALA A 308 -24.76 13.47 62.43
N LEU A 309 -23.69 12.66 62.42
CA LEU A 309 -22.45 12.74 63.24
C LEU A 309 -21.52 11.60 62.74
N GLY A 310 -20.21 11.69 62.49
CA GLY A 310 -19.15 12.63 62.86
C GLY A 310 -17.97 11.85 63.45
N LYS A 311 -16.81 11.81 62.76
CA LYS A 311 -15.41 11.84 63.28
C LYS A 311 -14.43 11.48 62.14
N ALA A 312 -13.60 12.41 61.63
CA ALA A 312 -12.46 13.16 62.19
C ALA A 312 -11.12 12.42 61.98
N THR A 313 -10.28 12.92 61.05
CA THR A 313 -8.99 13.65 61.26
C THR A 313 -7.78 12.70 61.37
N SER A 314 -6.61 12.92 60.75
CA SER A 314 -5.84 14.16 60.63
C SER A 314 -4.82 14.14 59.47
N ALA A 315 -4.48 15.33 58.98
CA ALA A 315 -3.28 15.64 58.19
C ALA A 315 -2.04 15.82 59.11
N THR A 316 -0.80 15.79 58.58
CA THR A 316 0.21 16.91 58.58
C THR A 316 1.55 16.43 57.95
N THR A 317 2.17 17.27 57.11
CA THR A 317 3.57 17.28 56.59
C THR A 317 4.56 17.96 57.59
N PRO A 318 5.83 18.28 57.26
CA PRO A 318 7.03 17.48 56.93
C PRO A 318 8.22 17.76 57.90
N THR A 319 9.40 17.15 57.69
CA THR A 319 10.80 17.70 57.79
C THR A 319 11.86 16.64 58.25
N ALA A 320 13.08 16.77 57.69
CA ALA A 320 14.30 15.96 57.72
C ALA A 320 14.81 15.47 59.11
N THR A 321 15.69 14.46 59.28
CA THR A 321 17.03 14.26 58.66
C THR A 321 17.58 12.85 58.97
N SER A 322 18.38 12.32 58.03
CA SER A 322 19.57 11.44 58.19
C SER A 322 19.47 9.91 58.45
N ALA A 323 20.04 9.20 57.45
CA ALA A 323 20.88 8.00 57.50
C ALA A 323 20.26 6.62 57.78
N GLY A 324 20.19 5.82 56.72
CA GLY A 324 19.92 4.38 56.78
C GLY A 324 20.09 3.72 55.42
N ILE A 325 21.30 3.25 55.12
CA ILE A 325 21.67 2.44 53.96
C ILE A 325 20.74 1.23 53.84
N LYS A 326 20.08 1.03 52.67
CA LYS A 326 19.65 -0.27 52.15
C LYS A 326 19.22 -0.19 50.66
N LYS A 327 20.08 -0.79 49.82
CA LYS A 327 19.88 -1.46 48.51
C LYS A 327 19.33 -0.63 47.32
N PRO A 328 20.02 -0.63 46.16
CA PRO A 328 19.50 0.02 44.97
C PRO A 328 18.39 -0.83 44.35
N ASP A 329 17.31 -0.12 44.04
CA ASP A 329 16.18 -0.51 43.23
C ASP A 329 16.62 -0.77 41.78
N VAL A 330 16.25 -1.93 41.22
CA VAL A 330 16.61 -2.34 39.86
C VAL A 330 15.57 -1.74 38.91
N THR A 331 15.65 -0.42 38.71
CA THR A 331 14.92 0.29 37.66
C THR A 331 15.81 1.31 36.98
N SER A 332 16.72 0.82 36.13
CA SER A 332 17.27 1.56 34.99
C SER A 332 18.07 0.60 34.15
N ASN A 333 17.52 0.14 33.02
CA ASN A 333 18.32 -0.50 31.98
C ASN A 333 19.25 0.56 31.37
N VAL A 334 20.34 0.87 32.06
CA VAL A 334 21.47 1.62 31.50
C VAL A 334 22.21 0.62 30.62
N PHE A 335 21.80 0.52 29.35
CA PHE A 335 22.61 -0.14 28.34
C PHE A 335 23.83 0.74 28.07
N VAL A 336 25.00 0.34 28.57
CA VAL A 336 26.27 0.92 28.16
C VAL A 336 26.50 0.52 26.71
N ARG A 337 26.27 1.46 25.77
CA ARG A 337 26.72 1.33 24.38
C ARG A 337 28.22 1.61 24.35
N LEU A 338 29.03 0.68 23.83
CA LEU A 338 30.48 0.87 23.69
C LEU A 338 30.89 0.91 22.20
N GLY A 339 31.69 1.93 21.85
CA GLY A 339 32.78 1.93 20.86
C GLY A 339 32.55 1.59 19.38
N TRP A 340 31.40 1.05 18.99
CA TRP A 340 31.11 0.78 17.58
C TRP A 340 30.38 1.97 16.97
N THR A 341 31.11 2.83 16.26
CA THR A 341 30.57 3.88 15.40
C THR A 341 30.78 3.46 13.96
N PRO A 342 29.82 2.78 13.33
CA PRO A 342 29.90 2.52 11.89
C PRO A 342 29.86 3.87 11.15
N GLU A 343 30.86 4.13 10.32
CA GLU A 343 30.90 5.31 9.44
C GLU A 343 30.16 5.02 8.12
N PRO A 344 29.61 6.04 7.42
CA PRO A 344 29.67 7.49 7.69
C PRO A 344 28.69 8.06 8.75
N ARG A 345 27.60 7.34 9.09
CA ARG A 345 26.48 7.93 9.84
C ARG A 345 26.59 7.85 11.38
N GLY A 346 27.40 6.94 11.91
CA GLY A 346 27.51 6.67 13.35
C GLY A 346 26.23 6.06 13.92
N LEU A 347 26.24 5.71 15.23
CA LEU A 347 25.08 5.08 15.88
C LEU A 347 23.85 5.99 15.94
N ASP A 348 22.67 5.44 15.61
CA ASP A 348 21.40 6.14 15.86
C ASP A 348 21.26 6.50 17.35
N PRO A 349 20.96 7.77 17.69
CA PRO A 349 20.85 8.21 19.08
C PRO A 349 19.82 7.39 19.87
N PRO A 350 20.09 6.95 21.11
CA PRO A 350 19.14 6.15 21.87
C PRO A 350 17.90 6.96 22.25
N ILE A 351 16.72 6.45 21.87
CA ILE A 351 15.43 7.06 22.23
C ILE A 351 14.90 6.43 23.50
N HIS A 352 14.78 7.23 24.55
CA HIS A 352 14.22 6.82 25.84
C HIS A 352 12.72 7.07 25.82
N VAL A 353 11.93 6.01 26.01
CA VAL A 353 10.46 6.07 25.95
C VAL A 353 9.87 5.41 27.18
N LYS A 354 8.89 6.06 27.80
CA LYS A 354 8.10 5.46 28.89
C LYS A 354 7.31 4.26 28.36
N LYS A 355 7.36 3.14 29.07
CA LYS A 355 6.74 1.88 28.63
C LYS A 355 5.23 2.03 28.43
N GLU A 356 4.57 2.79 29.30
CA GLU A 356 3.13 3.01 29.27
C GLU A 356 2.71 3.74 27.99
N VAL A 357 3.49 4.74 27.56
CA VAL A 357 3.25 5.54 26.35
C VAL A 357 3.53 4.71 25.11
N LEU A 358 4.62 3.93 25.10
CA LEU A 358 4.95 3.03 24.00
C LEU A 358 3.82 2.02 23.75
N GLU A 359 3.30 1.41 24.81
CA GLU A 359 2.19 0.47 24.69
C GLU A 359 0.88 1.16 24.30
N ALA A 360 0.64 2.41 24.72
CA ALA A 360 -0.51 3.19 24.26
C ALA A 360 -0.46 3.47 22.75
N VAL A 361 0.70 3.87 22.22
CA VAL A 361 0.89 4.08 20.78
C VAL A 361 0.74 2.78 19.99
N LYS A 362 1.29 1.65 20.48
CA LYS A 362 1.15 0.33 19.84
C LYS A 362 -0.30 -0.17 19.78
N ARG A 363 -1.14 0.19 20.76
CA ARG A 363 -2.55 -0.23 20.80
C ARG A 363 -3.42 0.45 19.75
N ARG A 364 -2.94 1.52 19.12
CA ARG A 364 -3.65 2.17 18.01
C ARG A 364 -3.64 1.26 16.78
N THR A 365 -4.82 0.96 16.24
CA THR A 365 -5.02 0.07 15.08
C THR A 365 -5.75 0.79 13.95
N ASN A 366 -5.66 0.23 12.73
CA ASN A 366 -6.33 0.73 11.54
C ASN A 366 -6.08 2.23 11.30
N ASN A 367 -7.13 2.99 11.01
CA ASN A 367 -7.07 4.42 10.69
C ASN A 367 -6.73 5.32 11.90
N ASN A 368 -6.64 4.76 13.11
CA ASN A 368 -6.23 5.48 14.32
C ASN A 368 -4.70 5.40 14.55
N LYS A 369 -3.95 4.76 13.65
CA LYS A 369 -2.49 4.72 13.72
C LYS A 369 -1.92 6.09 13.36
N LEU A 370 -1.06 6.60 14.23
CA LEU A 370 -0.37 7.88 14.02
C LEU A 370 0.59 7.78 12.84
N CYS A 371 0.55 8.77 11.94
CA CYS A 371 1.41 8.79 10.76
C CYS A 371 2.86 9.13 11.10
N ASN A 372 3.79 8.18 10.89
CA ASN A 372 5.22 8.40 11.15
C ASN A 372 5.78 9.62 10.40
N ASN A 373 5.42 9.81 9.13
CA ASN A 373 5.90 10.95 8.35
C ASN A 373 5.35 12.27 8.90
N HIS A 374 4.05 12.34 9.19
CA HIS A 374 3.42 13.54 9.74
C HIS A 374 4.09 14.00 11.04
N TYR A 375 4.29 13.07 11.98
CA TYR A 375 4.77 13.39 13.32
C TYR A 375 6.30 13.49 13.44
N LEU A 376 7.07 12.94 12.51
CA LEU A 376 8.55 12.94 12.58
C LEU A 376 9.21 13.84 11.53
N ARG A 377 8.55 14.14 10.40
CA ARG A 377 9.10 14.98 9.31
C ARG A 377 8.28 16.24 9.05
N GLY A 378 7.17 16.44 9.76
CA GLY A 378 6.23 17.52 9.47
C GLY A 378 5.16 17.09 8.46
N PRO A 379 4.44 18.01 7.81
CA PRO A 379 3.24 17.71 7.03
C PRO A 379 3.44 16.54 6.05
N CYS A 380 2.61 15.50 6.20
CA CYS A 380 2.69 14.33 5.34
C CYS A 380 2.40 14.71 3.88
N SER A 381 3.24 14.28 2.95
CA SER A 381 3.08 14.53 1.51
C SER A 381 1.79 13.97 0.92
N LYS A 382 1.17 12.97 1.56
CA LYS A 382 -0.12 12.40 1.17
C LYS A 382 -1.32 13.24 1.65
N GLY A 383 -1.12 14.23 2.51
CA GLY A 383 -2.18 15.12 3.00
C GLY A 383 -3.42 14.36 3.49
N ILE A 384 -4.56 14.63 2.86
CA ILE A 384 -5.88 14.07 3.18
C ILE A 384 -6.02 12.62 2.67
N GLU A 385 -5.22 12.19 1.70
CA GLU A 385 -5.23 10.82 1.16
C GLU A 385 -4.44 9.82 2.02
N CYS A 386 -3.88 10.27 3.15
CA CYS A 386 -3.16 9.41 4.07
C CYS A 386 -4.13 8.60 4.94
N CYS A 387 -3.98 7.26 4.94
CA CYS A 387 -4.79 6.37 5.78
C CYS A 387 -4.40 6.37 7.27
N PHE A 388 -3.48 7.26 7.68
CA PHE A 388 -3.00 7.37 9.06
C PHE A 388 -3.46 8.69 9.67
N GLU A 389 -3.65 8.69 10.98
CA GLU A 389 -4.16 9.85 11.69
C GLU A 389 -3.12 10.99 11.70
N HIS A 390 -3.59 12.20 11.37
CA HIS A 390 -2.83 13.45 11.37
C HIS A 390 -3.34 14.45 12.41
N ASP A 391 -4.61 14.37 12.80
CA ASP A 391 -5.27 15.38 13.64
C ASP A 391 -5.01 15.19 15.14
N HIS A 392 -4.44 14.06 15.56
CA HIS A 392 -4.10 13.82 16.96
C HIS A 392 -3.00 14.78 17.42
N LYS A 393 -3.23 15.48 18.53
CA LYS A 393 -2.23 16.34 19.17
C LYS A 393 -1.24 15.48 19.95
N ALA A 394 -0.26 14.92 19.24
CA ALA A 394 0.76 14.06 19.82
C ALA A 394 1.61 14.81 20.84
N THR A 395 1.73 14.24 22.04
CA THR A 395 2.64 14.72 23.08
C THR A 395 4.10 14.40 22.72
N GLU A 396 5.06 15.10 23.31
CA GLU A 396 6.50 14.82 23.09
C GLU A 396 6.87 13.35 23.39
N GLU A 397 6.25 12.75 24.41
CA GLU A 397 6.47 11.36 24.77
C GLU A 397 5.87 10.38 23.74
N GLU A 398 4.74 10.73 23.12
CA GLU A 398 4.19 9.97 22.00
C GLU A 398 5.07 10.10 20.75
N ILE A 399 5.62 11.29 20.46
CA ILE A 399 6.56 11.49 19.36
C ILE A 399 7.81 10.63 19.55
N LYS A 400 8.37 10.56 20.76
CA LYS A 400 9.48 9.65 21.08
C LYS A 400 9.09 8.18 20.89
N ALA A 401 7.88 7.79 21.27
CA ALA A 401 7.39 6.43 21.05
C ALA A 401 7.25 6.09 19.56
N ILE A 402 6.72 7.02 18.74
CA ILE A 402 6.62 6.87 17.28
C ILE A 402 8.02 6.76 16.67
N ALA A 403 8.95 7.62 17.07
CA ALA A 403 10.34 7.58 16.60
C ALA A 403 11.02 6.24 16.96
N HIS A 404 10.83 5.74 18.19
CA HIS A 404 11.36 4.46 18.63
C HIS A 404 10.80 3.29 17.80
N LEU A 405 9.50 3.27 17.54
CA LEU A 405 8.86 2.23 16.71
C LEU A 405 9.29 2.32 15.25
N THR A 406 9.43 3.53 14.72
CA THR A 406 9.86 3.76 13.33
C THR A 406 11.28 3.24 13.11
N ARG A 407 12.18 3.46 14.07
CA ARG A 407 13.56 2.95 14.05
C ARG A 407 13.71 1.44 14.22
N GLN A 408 12.63 0.70 14.44
CA GLN A 408 12.66 -0.77 14.37
C GLN A 408 12.53 -1.29 12.94
N ASN A 409 12.22 -0.42 11.96
CA ASN A 409 12.26 -0.76 10.55
C ASN A 409 13.60 -0.28 9.97
N PRO A 410 14.34 -1.17 9.28
CA PRO A 410 15.64 -0.83 8.72
C PRO A 410 15.51 0.20 7.60
N CYS A 411 16.45 1.14 7.56
CA CYS A 411 16.66 2.01 6.41
C CYS A 411 17.18 1.16 5.25
N VAL A 412 16.68 1.41 4.04
CA VAL A 412 17.12 0.71 2.82
C VAL A 412 18.59 0.96 2.49
N ASN A 413 19.09 2.14 2.87
CA ASN A 413 20.48 2.54 2.65
C ASN A 413 21.37 2.27 3.88
N GLY A 414 20.83 1.71 4.97
CA GLY A 414 21.61 1.34 6.16
C GLY A 414 22.58 2.42 6.62
N GLN A 415 23.85 2.05 6.77
CA GLN A 415 24.94 2.97 7.13
C GLN A 415 25.29 4.00 6.06
N ASP A 416 25.00 3.71 4.80
CA ASP A 416 25.28 4.58 3.65
C ASP A 416 24.17 5.63 3.41
N CYS A 417 23.19 5.73 4.33
CA CYS A 417 22.10 6.69 4.20
C CYS A 417 22.59 8.13 4.46
N ASP A 418 22.57 8.94 3.40
CA ASP A 418 22.92 10.36 3.36
C ASP A 418 21.78 11.32 3.81
N ASN A 419 20.57 10.79 4.00
CA ASN A 419 19.42 11.60 4.40
C ASN A 419 19.45 11.93 5.90
N GLU A 420 19.74 13.19 6.24
CA GLU A 420 19.76 13.74 7.61
C GLU A 420 18.39 13.62 8.31
N GLU A 421 17.29 13.66 7.55
CA GLU A 421 15.91 13.53 8.04
C GLU A 421 15.38 12.09 7.96
N CYS A 422 16.27 11.09 7.87
CA CYS A 422 15.85 9.70 7.90
C CYS A 422 15.29 9.30 9.28
N ILE A 423 14.06 8.80 9.28
CA ILE A 423 13.33 8.39 10.49
C ILE A 423 13.45 6.88 10.78
N TYR A 424 14.01 6.12 9.84
CA TYR A 424 14.22 4.67 9.95
C TYR A 424 15.49 4.34 10.73
N GLY A 425 15.64 3.09 11.14
CA GLY A 425 16.82 2.64 11.87
C GLY A 425 17.95 2.31 10.90
N HIS A 426 19.13 2.86 11.12
CA HIS A 426 20.35 2.51 10.39
C HIS A 426 21.10 1.37 11.08
N HIS A 427 20.73 1.06 12.33
CA HIS A 427 21.30 -0.01 13.15
C HIS A 427 20.21 -0.80 13.83
N CYS A 428 20.48 -2.07 14.13
CA CYS A 428 19.57 -2.87 14.92
C CYS A 428 19.46 -2.33 16.37
N PRO A 429 18.28 -1.88 16.84
CA PRO A 429 18.11 -1.33 18.19
C PRO A 429 18.06 -2.42 19.28
N SER A 430 18.02 -3.69 18.89
CA SER A 430 17.78 -4.84 19.77
C SER A 430 19.04 -5.63 20.13
N VAL A 431 20.23 -5.06 19.89
CA VAL A 431 21.50 -5.68 20.24
C VAL A 431 21.80 -5.43 21.72
N VAL A 432 22.02 -6.52 22.46
CA VAL A 432 22.45 -6.52 23.85
C VAL A 432 23.90 -6.95 23.92
N ILE A 433 24.74 -6.11 24.53
CA ILE A 433 26.16 -6.39 24.77
C ILE A 433 26.35 -6.61 26.28
N PRO A 434 26.89 -7.75 26.71
CA PRO A 434 27.17 -8.00 28.13
C PRO A 434 28.29 -7.08 28.65
N SER A 435 28.04 -6.36 29.74
CA SER A 435 29.00 -5.43 30.34
C SER A 435 30.16 -6.12 31.07
N VAL A 436 30.09 -7.44 31.30
CA VAL A 436 31.08 -8.23 32.03
C VAL A 436 31.19 -9.64 31.40
N GLY A 437 32.41 -10.00 30.98
CA GLY A 437 32.77 -11.34 30.47
C GLY A 437 32.92 -11.44 28.94
N PRO A 438 33.53 -12.54 28.43
CA PRO A 438 33.87 -12.72 27.01
C PRO A 438 32.66 -13.20 26.20
N LYS A 439 31.53 -12.51 26.30
CA LYS A 439 30.30 -12.90 25.62
C LYS A 439 30.07 -12.03 24.40
N GLU A 440 29.83 -12.67 23.27
CA GLU A 440 29.56 -12.04 21.98
C GLU A 440 28.28 -11.18 22.04
N PRO A 441 28.23 -10.04 21.34
CA PRO A 441 27.02 -9.24 21.19
C PRO A 441 25.85 -10.12 20.72
N THR A 442 24.66 -9.93 21.27
CA THR A 442 23.51 -10.76 20.90
C THR A 442 22.33 -9.90 20.48
N CYS A 443 21.80 -10.13 19.28
CA CYS A 443 20.54 -9.56 18.85
C CYS A 443 19.37 -10.36 19.45
N MET A 444 18.53 -9.67 20.23
CA MET A 444 17.37 -10.23 20.92
C MET A 444 16.06 -10.06 20.13
N ALA A 445 16.11 -9.48 18.93
CA ALA A 445 14.92 -9.32 18.09
C ALA A 445 14.41 -10.68 17.58
N PHE A 446 13.11 -10.94 17.75
CA PHE A 446 12.46 -12.09 17.13
C PHE A 446 12.25 -11.81 15.64
N ALA A 447 12.81 -12.64 14.76
CA ALA A 447 12.81 -12.43 13.32
C ALA A 447 13.37 -11.05 12.92
N CYS A 448 14.63 -10.79 13.29
CA CYS A 448 15.30 -9.52 13.01
C CYS A 448 15.19 -9.12 11.53
N LYS A 449 14.82 -7.86 11.29
CA LYS A 449 14.67 -7.29 9.93
C LYS A 449 15.93 -6.62 9.39
N PHE A 450 16.88 -6.30 10.27
CA PHE A 450 18.13 -5.64 9.93
C PHE A 450 19.10 -6.60 9.26
N TYR A 451 19.96 -6.10 8.39
CA TYR A 451 21.01 -6.88 7.75
C TYR A 451 22.18 -7.16 8.72
N LYS A 452 23.11 -8.06 8.36
CA LYS A 452 24.18 -8.48 9.28
C LYS A 452 25.12 -7.31 9.58
N GLU A 453 25.30 -6.44 8.59
CA GLU A 453 26.17 -5.27 8.58
C GLU A 453 25.60 -4.15 9.47
N ASP A 454 24.30 -4.15 9.70
CA ASP A 454 23.61 -3.23 10.63
C ASP A 454 23.76 -3.63 12.11
N HIS A 455 24.53 -4.68 12.39
CA HIS A 455 24.85 -5.14 13.74
C HIS A 455 26.36 -4.96 14.01
N PRO A 456 26.77 -4.79 15.28
CA PRO A 456 28.18 -4.85 15.63
C PRO A 456 28.84 -6.14 15.13
N PRO A 457 30.12 -6.09 14.71
CA PRO A 457 30.85 -7.28 14.28
C PRO A 457 30.80 -8.40 15.34
N GLY A 458 30.56 -9.63 14.90
CA GLY A 458 30.44 -10.80 15.80
C GLY A 458 29.10 -10.91 16.53
N THR A 459 28.07 -10.17 16.13
CA THR A 459 26.74 -10.30 16.77
C THR A 459 26.07 -11.64 16.42
N ILE A 460 25.69 -12.40 17.45
CA ILE A 460 24.83 -13.59 17.33
C ILE A 460 23.37 -13.16 17.21
N ILE A 461 22.69 -13.53 16.13
CA ILE A 461 21.26 -13.31 15.95
C ILE A 461 20.50 -14.54 16.47
N LYS A 462 19.84 -14.43 17.64
CA LYS A 462 19.18 -15.58 18.30
C LYS A 462 17.99 -16.15 17.52
N HIS A 463 17.29 -15.31 16.76
CA HIS A 463 16.09 -15.68 16.02
C HIS A 463 16.18 -15.14 14.57
N PRO A 464 17.03 -15.74 13.72
CA PRO A 464 17.18 -15.30 12.34
C PRO A 464 15.88 -15.55 11.56
N LYS A 465 15.60 -14.68 10.59
CA LYS A 465 14.50 -14.88 9.63
C LYS A 465 14.82 -16.09 8.74
N LYS A 466 13.83 -16.82 8.19
CA LYS A 466 14.11 -17.99 7.31
C LYS A 466 15.03 -17.64 6.13
N ASP A 467 14.83 -16.48 5.53
CA ASP A 467 15.63 -15.96 4.40
C ASP A 467 17.12 -15.72 4.75
N TYR A 468 17.44 -15.60 6.04
CA TYR A 468 18.81 -15.46 6.52
C TYR A 468 19.59 -16.76 6.48
N VAL A 469 18.91 -17.92 6.46
CA VAL A 469 19.54 -19.24 6.52
C VAL A 469 20.00 -19.70 5.14
N GLU A 470 19.39 -19.20 4.06
CA GLU A 470 19.70 -19.61 2.67
C GLU A 470 20.88 -18.86 2.02
N ARG A 471 21.52 -17.91 2.74
CA ARG A 471 22.73 -17.20 2.29
C ARG A 471 23.99 -17.58 3.08
N TYR A 472 24.00 -18.74 3.73
CA TYR A 472 25.17 -19.29 4.43
C TYR A 472 25.46 -20.72 4.02
#